data_AF-A0A7K3IT01-F1
#
_entry.id   AF-A0A7K3IT01-F1
#
_cell.length_a   1.000
_cell.length_b   1.000
_cell.length_c   1.000
_cell.angle_alpha   90.00
_cell.angle_beta   90.00
_cell.angle_gamma   90.00
#
_symmetry.space_group_name_H-M   'P 1'
#
loop_
_entity.id
_entity.type
_entity.pdbx_description
1 polymer ?
#
loop_
_entity_poly.entity_id
_entity_poly.type
_entity_poly.pdbx_seq_one_letter_code
_entity_poly.pdbx_strand_id
1 'polypeptide(L)'
;MALNLLYFFVFPGLLFVATAGALLSWFDRKITARVQFRKGPPLLQPFYDFFKLLLVKETILPKHGSPFIFLLAPVFAVFGATMAGVFILLPLFNISTGFKGDLIVIFYLLTIPSFSYITGSLASGNPLAAVGSSREMKLILSYELTFLLLIAAIIMKAGQKFDLNSVITIQQEGTPFIRSISGVLLFIVGIFCVQAKLALVPFDMPEA
;
A
#
# COMPACT_ATOMS: atom_id res chain seq x y z
N MET A 1 0.61 15.64 -23.97
CA MET A 1 0.45 14.17 -23.89
C MET A 1 1.74 13.46 -23.47
N ALA A 2 2.87 13.67 -24.16
CA ALA A 2 4.16 13.04 -23.81
C ALA A 2 4.66 13.34 -22.37
N LEU A 3 4.51 14.58 -21.90
CA LEU A 3 4.90 14.97 -20.53
C LEU A 3 4.08 14.24 -19.45
N ASN A 4 2.77 14.06 -19.67
CA ASN A 4 1.89 13.32 -18.75
C ASN A 4 2.24 11.83 -18.71
N LEU A 5 2.62 11.25 -19.84
CA LEU A 5 3.11 9.88 -19.90
C LEU A 5 4.44 9.74 -19.14
N LEU A 6 5.35 10.71 -19.27
CA LEU A 6 6.60 10.72 -18.50
C LEU A 6 6.33 10.77 -17.01
N TYR A 7 5.40 11.63 -16.55
CA TYR A 7 5.05 11.72 -15.14
C TYR A 7 4.45 10.42 -14.59
N PHE A 8 3.67 9.71 -15.40
CA PHE A 8 3.03 8.46 -15.00
C PHE A 8 3.96 7.24 -15.02
N PHE A 9 4.92 7.19 -15.94
CA PHE A 9 5.85 6.05 -16.06
C PHE A 9 7.17 6.24 -15.29
N VAL A 10 7.72 7.46 -15.26
CA VAL A 10 9.10 7.70 -14.79
C VAL A 10 9.13 8.34 -13.41
N PHE A 11 8.69 9.59 -13.29
CA PHE A 11 8.73 10.33 -12.02
C PHE A 11 7.53 11.27 -11.93
N PRO A 12 6.70 11.25 -10.87
CA PRO A 12 6.74 10.38 -9.69
C PRO A 12 6.04 9.01 -9.91
N GLY A 13 5.92 8.60 -11.17
CA GLY A 13 5.21 7.42 -11.64
C GLY A 13 5.74 6.05 -11.22
N LEU A 14 5.44 5.04 -12.04
CA LEU A 14 5.71 3.62 -11.77
C LEU A 14 7.16 3.31 -11.37
N LEU A 15 8.15 3.82 -12.12
CA LEU A 15 9.56 3.56 -11.82
C LEU A 15 10.00 4.14 -10.48
N PHE A 16 9.54 5.35 -10.16
CA PHE A 16 9.84 5.98 -8.89
C PHE A 16 9.23 5.20 -7.71
N VAL A 17 7.95 4.81 -7.81
CA VAL A 17 7.28 4.03 -6.76
C VAL A 17 7.98 2.68 -6.54
N ALA A 18 8.35 1.98 -7.61
CA ALA A 18 9.03 0.68 -7.50
C ALA A 18 10.42 0.80 -6.87
N THR A 19 11.22 1.79 -7.29
CA THR A 19 12.56 2.02 -6.75
C THR A 19 12.51 2.53 -5.31
N ALA A 20 11.60 3.44 -4.99
CA ALA A 20 11.36 3.91 -3.63
C ALA A 20 10.93 2.76 -2.70
N GLY A 21 10.02 1.90 -3.15
CA GLY A 21 9.59 0.71 -2.40
C GLY A 21 10.75 -0.24 -2.08
N ALA A 22 11.63 -0.49 -3.05
CA ALA A 22 12.83 -1.31 -2.83
C ALA A 22 13.79 -0.67 -1.80
N LEU A 23 13.98 0.65 -1.86
CA LEU A 23 14.81 1.38 -0.90
C LEU A 23 14.19 1.40 0.51
N LEU A 24 12.87 1.54 0.62
CA LEU A 24 12.15 1.46 1.89
C LEU A 24 12.27 0.06 2.51
N SER A 25 12.19 -1.00 1.70
CA SER A 25 12.45 -2.37 2.17
C SER A 25 13.89 -2.56 2.68
N TRP A 26 14.88 -1.94 2.01
CA TRP A 26 16.25 -1.92 2.54
C TRP A 26 16.33 -1.20 3.89
N PHE A 27 15.68 -0.05 4.00
CA PHE A 27 15.69 0.76 5.22
C PHE A 27 15.09 0.01 6.40
N ASP A 28 13.94 -0.64 6.21
CA ASP A 28 13.29 -1.48 7.21
C ASP A 28 14.19 -2.62 7.70
N ARG A 29 14.80 -3.37 6.77
CA ARG A 29 15.77 -4.43 7.10
C ARG A 29 16.99 -3.90 7.84
N LYS A 30 17.42 -2.67 7.53
CA LYS A 30 18.56 -2.03 8.20
C LYS A 30 18.22 -1.64 9.62
N ILE A 31 17.06 -1.03 9.85
CA ILE A 31 16.57 -0.68 11.19
C ILE A 31 16.40 -1.93 12.04
N THR A 32 15.70 -2.94 11.53
CA THR A 32 15.47 -4.20 12.25
C THR A 32 16.78 -4.86 12.66
N ALA A 33 17.77 -4.87 11.76
CA ALA A 33 19.10 -5.38 12.08
C ALA A 33 19.80 -4.58 13.19
N ARG A 34 19.70 -3.25 13.17
CA ARG A 34 20.30 -2.38 14.20
C ARG A 34 19.65 -2.58 15.57
N VAL A 35 18.32 -2.68 15.63
CA VAL A 35 17.57 -2.95 16.87
C VAL A 35 17.96 -4.31 17.46
N GLN A 36 18.23 -5.30 16.61
CA GLN A 36 18.68 -6.64 17.00
C GLN A 36 20.21 -6.76 17.15
N PHE A 37 20.95 -5.64 17.21
CA PHE A 37 22.41 -5.62 17.35
C PHE A 37 23.19 -6.45 16.32
N ARG A 38 22.66 -6.59 15.09
CA ARG A 38 23.32 -7.27 13.96
C ARG A 38 23.63 -6.31 12.81
N LYS A 39 24.59 -6.69 11.95
CA LYS A 39 24.93 -5.91 10.75
C LYS A 39 23.87 -6.15 9.67
N GLY A 40 23.12 -5.10 9.32
CA GLY A 40 22.11 -5.18 8.26
C GLY A 40 22.69 -5.18 6.84
N PRO A 41 21.87 -5.52 5.83
CA PRO A 41 22.29 -5.81 4.46
C PRO A 41 22.86 -4.59 3.69
N PRO A 42 23.57 -4.83 2.56
CA PRO A 42 24.01 -3.77 1.65
C PRO A 42 22.83 -3.13 0.91
N LEU A 43 23.01 -1.90 0.42
CA LEU A 43 21.97 -1.08 -0.24
C LEU A 43 21.30 -1.78 -1.43
N LEU A 44 22.09 -2.47 -2.25
CA LEU A 44 21.60 -3.12 -3.48
C LEU A 44 20.90 -4.46 -3.23
N GLN A 45 20.83 -4.93 -1.98
CA GLN A 45 20.28 -6.25 -1.66
C GLN A 45 18.82 -6.44 -2.14
N PRO A 46 17.88 -5.51 -1.94
CA PRO A 46 16.49 -5.71 -2.39
C PRO A 46 16.38 -5.86 -3.91
N PHE A 47 17.23 -5.15 -4.67
CA PHE A 47 17.28 -5.29 -6.12
C PHE A 47 17.77 -6.67 -6.52
N TYR A 48 18.83 -7.18 -5.88
CA TYR A 48 19.30 -8.55 -6.12
C TYR A 48 18.26 -9.60 -5.75
N ASP A 49 17.56 -9.42 -4.63
CA ASP A 49 16.50 -10.32 -4.20
C ASP A 49 15.35 -10.34 -5.22
N PHE A 50 14.97 -9.18 -5.76
CA PHE A 50 13.96 -9.07 -6.83
C PHE A 50 14.39 -9.80 -8.11
N PHE A 51 15.59 -9.51 -8.64
CA PHE A 51 16.09 -10.18 -9.84
C PHE A 51 16.26 -11.69 -9.65
N LYS A 52 16.68 -12.12 -8.46
CA LYS A 52 16.78 -13.54 -8.12
C LYS A 52 15.41 -14.23 -8.17
N LEU A 53 14.37 -13.61 -7.61
CA LEU A 53 13.03 -14.19 -7.64
C LEU A 53 12.44 -14.20 -9.06
N LEU A 54 12.73 -13.18 -9.87
CA LEU A 54 12.15 -13.04 -11.21
C LEU A 54 12.85 -13.91 -12.26
N LEU A 55 14.18 -14.02 -12.23
CA LEU A 55 14.97 -14.66 -13.30
C LEU A 55 15.49 -16.05 -12.94
N VAL A 56 15.69 -16.34 -11.65
CA VAL A 56 16.40 -17.56 -11.21
C VAL A 56 15.45 -18.60 -10.63
N LYS A 57 14.34 -18.19 -10.01
CA LYS A 57 13.39 -19.15 -9.40
C LYS A 57 12.33 -19.60 -10.40
N GLU A 58 12.06 -20.90 -10.39
CA GLU A 58 10.94 -21.50 -11.11
C GLU A 58 9.61 -21.24 -10.41
N THR A 59 8.56 -20.99 -11.18
CA THR A 59 7.20 -20.80 -10.69
C THR A 59 6.54 -22.15 -10.42
N ILE A 60 6.28 -22.45 -9.14
CA ILE A 60 5.58 -23.68 -8.73
C ILE A 60 4.07 -23.41 -8.71
N LEU A 61 3.31 -24.17 -9.50
CA LEU A 61 1.86 -24.04 -9.57
C LEU A 61 1.14 -25.08 -8.69
N PRO A 62 0.05 -24.70 -8.02
CA PRO A 62 -0.73 -25.64 -7.22
C PRO A 62 -1.44 -26.67 -8.11
N LYS A 63 -1.37 -27.96 -7.74
CA LYS A 63 -2.02 -29.05 -8.49
C LYS A 63 -3.55 -29.10 -8.30
N HIS A 64 -4.03 -28.73 -7.12
CA HIS A 64 -5.45 -28.81 -6.73
C HIS A 64 -6.17 -27.45 -6.77
N GLY A 65 -5.42 -26.37 -7.02
CA GLY A 65 -5.89 -24.99 -7.04
C GLY A 65 -6.18 -24.47 -8.44
N SER A 66 -6.61 -23.21 -8.53
CA SER A 66 -6.78 -22.53 -9.83
C SER A 66 -5.48 -21.81 -10.20
N PRO A 67 -4.69 -22.30 -11.18
CA PRO A 67 -3.38 -21.72 -11.49
C PRO A 67 -3.49 -20.30 -12.04
N PHE A 68 -4.58 -19.99 -12.75
CA PHE A 68 -4.82 -18.67 -13.33
C PHE A 68 -5.02 -17.58 -12.26
N ILE A 69 -5.88 -17.84 -11.27
CA ILE A 69 -6.15 -16.87 -10.19
C ILE A 69 -4.93 -16.72 -9.30
N PHE A 70 -4.23 -17.83 -9.02
CA PHE A 70 -3.00 -17.83 -8.23
C PHE A 70 -1.89 -16.95 -8.86
N LEU A 71 -1.75 -16.98 -10.19
CA LEU A 71 -0.77 -16.15 -10.91
C LEU A 71 -1.20 -14.68 -11.01
N LEU A 72 -2.51 -14.42 -11.16
CA LEU A 72 -3.01 -13.04 -11.30
C LEU A 72 -3.09 -12.28 -9.99
N ALA A 73 -3.32 -12.95 -8.86
CA ALA A 73 -3.45 -12.30 -7.56
C ALA A 73 -2.25 -11.37 -7.22
N PRO A 74 -0.98 -11.81 -7.31
CA PRO A 74 0.17 -10.92 -7.08
C PRO A 74 0.24 -9.74 -8.07
N VAL A 75 -0.18 -9.93 -9.32
CA VAL A 75 -0.19 -8.88 -10.35
C VAL A 75 -1.17 -7.78 -9.99
N PHE A 76 -2.39 -8.14 -9.57
CA PHE A 76 -3.39 -7.16 -9.12
C PHE A 76 -2.97 -6.45 -7.84
N ALA A 77 -2.32 -7.15 -6.90
CA ALA A 77 -1.79 -6.52 -5.69
C ALA A 77 -0.75 -5.44 -6.01
N VAL A 78 0.23 -5.76 -6.86
CA VAL A 78 1.25 -4.79 -7.30
C VAL A 78 0.62 -3.64 -8.10
N PHE A 79 -0.33 -3.94 -8.98
CA PHE A 79 -1.04 -2.91 -9.75
C PHE A 79 -1.79 -1.94 -8.83
N GLY A 80 -2.59 -2.43 -7.88
CA GLY A 80 -3.34 -1.60 -6.94
C GLY A 80 -2.41 -0.72 -6.09
N ALA A 81 -1.36 -1.31 -5.52
CA ALA A 81 -0.40 -0.59 -4.69
C ALA A 81 0.39 0.48 -5.48
N THR A 82 0.86 0.15 -6.68
CA THR A 82 1.61 1.10 -7.51
C THR A 82 0.74 2.25 -8.00
N MET A 83 -0.48 1.96 -8.47
CA MET A 83 -1.43 3.00 -8.90
C MET A 83 -1.80 3.92 -7.73
N ALA A 84 -2.11 3.37 -6.55
CA ALA A 84 -2.37 4.17 -5.36
C ALA A 84 -1.19 5.08 -5.03
N GLY A 85 0.04 4.57 -5.09
CA GLY A 85 1.26 5.35 -4.88
C GLY A 85 1.40 6.51 -5.86
N VAL A 86 1.18 6.27 -7.16
CA VAL A 86 1.25 7.32 -8.19
C VAL A 86 0.21 8.41 -7.94
N PHE A 87 -1.05 8.06 -7.64
CA PHE A 87 -2.10 9.04 -7.37
C PHE A 87 -1.87 9.86 -6.09
N ILE A 88 -1.15 9.31 -5.11
CA ILE A 88 -0.74 10.06 -3.90
C ILE A 88 0.43 11.00 -4.20
N LEU A 89 1.40 10.57 -5.00
CA LEU A 89 2.62 11.34 -5.26
C LEU A 89 2.43 12.49 -6.25
N LEU A 90 1.54 12.34 -7.25
CA LEU A 90 1.26 13.40 -8.22
C LEU A 90 0.86 14.75 -7.56
N PRO A 91 -0.13 14.82 -6.67
CA PRO A 91 -0.48 16.07 -5.98
C PRO A 91 0.62 16.53 -5.03
N LEU A 92 1.41 15.62 -4.44
CA LEU A 92 2.54 15.98 -3.57
C LEU A 92 3.62 16.79 -4.32
N PHE A 93 3.86 16.48 -5.59
CA PHE A 93 4.79 17.22 -6.45
C PHE A 93 4.16 18.38 -7.22
N ASN A 94 2.92 18.79 -6.87
CA ASN A 94 2.15 19.82 -7.57
C ASN A 94 1.92 19.54 -9.07
N ILE A 95 1.87 18.26 -9.46
CA ILE A 95 1.64 17.85 -10.85
C ILE A 95 0.14 17.57 -11.02
N SER A 96 -0.56 18.49 -11.68
CA SER A 96 -1.98 18.33 -12.03
C SER A 96 -2.13 17.62 -13.38
N THR A 97 -2.11 16.29 -13.37
CA THR A 97 -2.66 15.53 -14.50
C THR A 97 -4.19 15.64 -14.45
N GLY A 98 -4.88 15.69 -15.59
CA GLY A 98 -6.31 16.05 -15.70
C GLY A 98 -7.32 15.25 -14.87
N PHE A 99 -6.91 14.17 -14.19
CA PHE A 99 -7.68 13.53 -13.13
C PHE A 99 -7.22 14.05 -11.76
N LYS A 100 -8.10 14.76 -11.04
CA LYS A 100 -7.78 15.40 -9.75
C LYS A 100 -7.61 14.44 -8.57
N GLY A 101 -7.77 13.13 -8.78
CA GLY A 101 -7.44 12.12 -7.77
C GLY A 101 -8.27 12.30 -6.51
N ASP A 102 -9.51 11.82 -6.55
CA ASP A 102 -10.34 11.78 -5.35
C ASP A 102 -9.74 10.82 -4.31
N LEU A 103 -9.82 11.22 -3.04
CA LEU A 103 -9.51 10.37 -1.90
C LEU A 103 -10.23 9.02 -1.95
N ILE A 104 -11.44 8.99 -2.54
CA ILE A 104 -12.25 7.79 -2.73
C ILE A 104 -11.59 6.83 -3.74
N VAL A 105 -11.00 7.33 -4.81
CA VAL A 105 -10.31 6.50 -5.80
C VAL A 105 -9.06 5.88 -5.20
N ILE A 106 -8.31 6.66 -4.42
CA ILE A 106 -7.14 6.16 -3.68
C ILE A 106 -7.56 5.07 -2.69
N PHE A 107 -8.67 5.27 -1.98
CA PHE A 107 -9.25 4.24 -1.11
C PHE A 107 -9.52 2.94 -1.88
N TYR A 108 -10.25 2.99 -2.99
CA TYR A 108 -10.54 1.80 -3.79
C TYR A 108 -9.28 1.10 -4.30
N LEU A 109 -8.29 1.86 -4.78
CA LEU A 109 -7.02 1.30 -5.23
C LEU A 109 -6.26 0.60 -4.09
N LEU A 110 -6.31 1.15 -2.87
CA LEU A 110 -5.72 0.54 -1.68
C LEU A 110 -6.47 -0.70 -1.17
N THR A 111 -7.70 -0.96 -1.62
CA THR A 111 -8.44 -2.17 -1.27
C THR A 111 -8.12 -3.34 -2.23
N ILE A 112 -7.63 -3.07 -3.44
CA ILE A 112 -7.26 -4.11 -4.44
C ILE A 112 -6.20 -5.09 -3.89
N PRO A 113 -5.11 -4.65 -3.23
CA PRO A 113 -4.13 -5.57 -2.64
C PRO A 113 -4.75 -6.49 -1.60
N SER A 114 -5.57 -5.96 -0.69
CA SER A 114 -6.28 -6.73 0.35
C SER A 114 -7.11 -7.87 -0.25
N PHE A 115 -7.89 -7.59 -1.30
CA PHE A 115 -8.65 -8.62 -2.00
C PHE A 115 -7.77 -9.62 -2.77
N SER A 116 -6.65 -9.16 -3.29
CA SER A 116 -5.71 -10.00 -4.03
C SER A 116 -5.06 -11.05 -3.11
N TYR A 117 -4.75 -10.71 -1.87
CA TYR A 117 -4.24 -11.67 -0.90
C TYR A 117 -5.25 -12.78 -0.57
N ILE A 118 -6.52 -12.42 -0.30
CA ILE A 118 -7.59 -13.38 -0.04
C ILE A 118 -7.76 -14.33 -1.23
N THR A 119 -7.87 -13.78 -2.44
CA THR A 119 -8.10 -14.57 -3.66
C THR A 119 -6.90 -15.45 -4.02
N GLY A 120 -5.67 -14.96 -3.84
CA GLY A 120 -4.46 -15.74 -4.03
C GLY A 120 -4.35 -16.91 -3.05
N SER A 121 -4.72 -16.68 -1.79
CA SER A 121 -4.73 -17.71 -0.75
C SER A 121 -5.76 -18.81 -1.02
N LEU A 122 -7.00 -18.43 -1.38
CA LEU A 122 -8.05 -19.39 -1.75
C LEU A 122 -7.72 -20.16 -3.03
N ALA A 123 -7.03 -19.52 -3.99
CA ALA A 123 -6.63 -20.16 -5.24
C ALA A 123 -5.61 -21.30 -5.06
N SER A 124 -4.91 -21.38 -3.91
CA SER A 124 -3.96 -22.47 -3.62
C SER A 124 -4.64 -23.84 -3.46
N GLY A 125 -5.94 -23.91 -3.13
CA GLY A 125 -6.68 -25.18 -3.00
C GLY A 125 -6.26 -26.06 -1.81
N ASN A 126 -5.54 -25.52 -0.82
CA ASN A 126 -5.12 -26.23 0.39
C ASN A 126 -6.00 -25.83 1.59
N PRO A 127 -6.51 -26.80 2.40
CA PRO A 127 -7.26 -26.49 3.62
C PRO A 127 -6.58 -25.50 4.57
N LEU A 128 -5.25 -25.57 4.73
CA LEU A 128 -4.52 -24.64 5.60
C LEU A 128 -4.53 -23.20 5.06
N ALA A 129 -4.39 -23.03 3.74
CA ALA A 129 -4.48 -21.73 3.09
C ALA A 129 -5.89 -21.13 3.24
N ALA A 130 -6.94 -21.96 3.12
CA ALA A 130 -8.32 -21.53 3.33
C ALA A 130 -8.57 -21.03 4.77
N VAL A 131 -8.01 -21.70 5.78
CA VAL A 131 -8.10 -21.25 7.18
C VAL A 131 -7.36 -19.93 7.40
N GLY A 132 -6.16 -19.78 6.81
CA GLY A 132 -5.41 -18.52 6.83
C GLY A 132 -6.18 -17.37 6.18
N SER A 133 -6.74 -17.60 4.99
CA SER A 133 -7.59 -16.63 4.27
C SER A 133 -8.81 -16.19 5.09
N SER A 134 -9.46 -17.11 5.82
CA SER A 134 -10.59 -16.77 6.71
C SER A 134 -10.17 -15.81 7.84
N ARG A 135 -8.96 -15.95 8.38
CA ARG A 135 -8.41 -15.04 9.39
C ARG A 135 -8.10 -13.68 8.79
N GLU A 136 -7.45 -13.68 7.63
CA GLU A 136 -7.10 -12.48 6.89
C GLU A 136 -8.34 -11.65 6.53
N MET A 137 -9.38 -12.31 6.01
CA MET A 137 -10.64 -11.67 5.65
C MET A 137 -11.29 -10.94 6.83
N LYS A 138 -11.26 -11.53 8.03
CA LYS A 138 -11.79 -10.90 9.25
C LYS A 138 -11.00 -9.65 9.67
N LEU A 139 -9.68 -9.68 9.50
CA LEU A 139 -8.83 -8.52 9.79
C LEU A 139 -9.08 -7.42 8.75
N ILE A 140 -9.02 -7.75 7.46
CA ILE A 140 -9.26 -6.83 6.34
C ILE A 140 -10.57 -6.07 6.51
N LEU A 141 -11.67 -6.79 6.77
CA LEU A 141 -12.97 -6.18 6.96
C LEU A 141 -12.98 -5.16 8.12
N SER A 142 -12.23 -5.43 9.19
CA SER A 142 -12.18 -4.58 10.38
C SER A 142 -11.40 -3.28 10.14
N TYR A 143 -10.24 -3.36 9.47
CA TYR A 143 -9.43 -2.16 9.23
C TYR A 143 -9.85 -1.36 7.99
N GLU A 144 -10.44 -1.97 6.96
CA GLU A 144 -10.97 -1.22 5.81
C GLU A 144 -12.13 -0.31 6.23
N LEU A 145 -13.05 -0.80 7.07
CA LEU A 145 -14.14 0.02 7.61
C LEU A 145 -13.59 1.19 8.44
N THR A 146 -12.60 0.92 9.29
CA THR A 146 -11.96 1.95 10.11
C THR A 146 -11.24 2.98 9.25
N PHE A 147 -10.56 2.54 8.18
CA PHE A 147 -9.85 3.41 7.24
C PHE A 147 -10.83 4.30 6.45
N LEU A 148 -11.99 3.77 6.06
CA LEU A 148 -13.06 4.56 5.42
C LEU A 148 -13.57 5.68 6.34
N LEU A 149 -13.83 5.37 7.61
CA LEU A 149 -14.23 6.37 8.60
C LEU A 149 -13.16 7.44 8.83
N LEU A 150 -11.89 7.05 8.82
CA LEU A 150 -10.76 7.98 8.92
C LEU A 150 -10.71 8.94 7.73
N ILE A 151 -10.86 8.43 6.50
CA ILE A 151 -10.90 9.28 5.29
C ILE A 151 -12.10 10.22 5.35
N ALA A 152 -13.28 9.73 5.74
CA ALA A 152 -14.48 10.56 5.89
C ALA A 152 -14.26 11.72 6.89
N ALA A 153 -13.63 11.45 8.03
CA ALA A 153 -13.32 12.48 9.02
C ALA A 153 -12.32 13.53 8.50
N ILE A 154 -11.35 13.13 7.67
CA ILE A 154 -10.42 14.05 7.00
C ILE A 154 -11.16 14.94 6.00
N ILE A 155 -12.07 14.36 5.19
CA ILE A 155 -12.89 15.11 4.23
C ILE A 155 -13.77 16.15 4.94
N MET A 156 -14.38 15.78 6.08
CA MET A 156 -15.15 16.72 6.89
C MET A 156 -14.30 17.91 7.37
N LYS A 157 -13.08 17.65 7.83
CA LYS A 157 -12.13 18.71 8.26
C LYS A 157 -11.62 19.56 7.10
N ALA A 158 -11.53 19.00 5.91
CA ALA A 158 -11.15 19.72 4.69
C ALA A 158 -12.32 20.52 4.08
N GLY A 159 -13.48 20.59 4.73
CA GLY A 159 -14.64 21.33 4.24
C GLY A 159 -15.37 20.63 3.09
N GLN A 160 -15.52 19.30 3.15
CA GLN A 160 -16.22 18.47 2.15
C GLN A 160 -15.55 18.45 0.78
N LYS A 161 -14.23 18.67 0.74
CA LYS A 161 -13.45 18.51 -0.49
C LYS A 161 -12.90 17.09 -0.60
N PHE A 162 -13.11 16.48 -1.75
CA PHE A 162 -12.70 15.09 -2.04
C PHE A 162 -11.32 15.01 -2.72
N ASP A 163 -10.88 16.10 -3.36
CA ASP A 163 -9.59 16.21 -4.03
C ASP A 163 -8.43 16.21 -3.01
N LEU A 164 -7.47 15.29 -3.15
CA LEU A 164 -6.30 15.22 -2.27
C LEU A 164 -5.46 16.51 -2.33
N ASN A 165 -5.32 17.13 -3.51
CA ASN A 165 -4.59 18.38 -3.66
C ASN A 165 -5.20 19.50 -2.81
N SER A 166 -6.52 19.60 -2.78
CA SER A 166 -7.22 20.63 -2.01
C SER A 166 -7.05 20.47 -0.50
N VAL A 167 -6.96 19.21 -0.02
CA VAL A 167 -6.67 18.89 1.38
C VAL A 167 -5.26 19.37 1.74
N ILE A 168 -4.28 19.10 0.86
CA ILE A 168 -2.89 19.53 1.05
C ILE A 168 -2.81 21.06 1.09
N THR A 169 -3.44 21.78 0.15
CA THR A 169 -3.46 23.24 0.12
C THR A 169 -4.06 23.84 1.40
N ILE A 170 -5.19 23.30 1.89
CA ILE A 170 -5.81 23.75 3.14
C ILE A 170 -4.86 23.55 4.33
N GLN A 171 -4.11 22.45 4.36
CA GLN A 171 -3.15 22.17 5.43
C GLN A 171 -1.89 23.05 5.34
N GLN A 172 -1.49 23.49 4.14
CA GLN A 172 -0.34 24.37 3.93
C GLN A 172 -0.66 25.84 4.22
N GLU A 173 -1.82 26.32 3.79
CA GLU A 173 -2.26 27.71 3.98
C GLU A 173 -2.90 27.93 5.36
N GLY A 174 -3.52 26.89 5.91
CA GLY A 174 -4.22 26.92 7.19
C GLY A 174 -3.40 26.39 8.37
N THR A 175 -4.09 26.10 9.47
CA THR A 175 -3.47 25.39 10.59
C THR A 175 -3.40 23.88 10.30
N PRO A 176 -2.26 23.22 10.56
CA PRO A 176 -2.16 21.77 10.40
C PRO A 176 -3.24 21.07 11.22
N PHE A 177 -3.93 20.10 10.63
CA PHE A 177 -5.04 19.41 11.29
C PHE A 177 -4.64 18.77 12.63
N ILE A 178 -3.37 18.39 12.78
CA ILE A 178 -2.77 17.81 13.99
C ILE A 178 -2.82 18.77 15.18
N ARG A 179 -2.92 20.09 14.98
CA ARG A 179 -2.97 21.06 16.09
C ARG A 179 -4.25 20.94 16.93
N SER A 180 -5.33 20.41 16.35
CA SER A 180 -6.58 20.15 17.06
C SER A 180 -6.54 18.78 17.75
N ILE A 181 -7.12 18.66 18.94
CA ILE A 181 -7.26 17.38 19.67
C ILE A 181 -7.89 16.29 18.79
N SER A 182 -8.92 16.64 18.02
CA SER A 182 -9.55 15.72 17.07
C SER A 182 -8.58 15.27 15.97
N GLY A 183 -7.64 16.12 15.55
CA GLY A 183 -6.65 15.76 14.53
C GLY A 183 -5.53 14.88 15.06
N VAL A 184 -5.12 15.06 16.31
CA VAL A 184 -4.20 14.13 16.98
C VAL A 184 -4.83 12.73 17.06
N LEU A 185 -6.10 12.65 17.44
CA LEU A 185 -6.82 11.37 17.49
C LEU A 185 -6.86 10.70 16.11
N LEU A 186 -7.23 11.45 15.07
CA LEU A 186 -7.24 10.94 13.69
C LEU A 186 -5.86 10.47 13.23
N PHE A 187 -4.79 11.18 13.63
CA PHE A 187 -3.43 10.80 13.30
C PHE A 187 -3.02 9.47 13.97
N ILE A 188 -3.34 9.30 15.26
CA ILE A 188 -3.08 8.06 15.99
C ILE A 188 -3.83 6.90 15.35
N VAL A 189 -5.13 7.07 15.08
CA VAL A 189 -5.95 6.05 14.39
C VAL A 189 -5.35 5.74 13.01
N GLY A 190 -4.88 6.75 12.28
CA GLY A 190 -4.23 6.60 10.99
C GLY A 190 -2.98 5.73 11.02
N ILE A 191 -2.11 5.90 12.03
CA ILE A 191 -0.93 5.07 12.20
C ILE A 191 -1.33 3.60 12.39
N PHE A 192 -2.29 3.32 13.28
CA PHE A 192 -2.76 1.95 13.50
C PHE A 192 -3.43 1.35 12.26
N CYS A 193 -4.25 2.11 11.55
CA CYS A 193 -4.88 1.65 10.31
C CYS A 193 -3.86 1.34 9.22
N VAL A 194 -2.84 2.19 9.02
CA VAL A 194 -1.79 1.95 8.03
C VAL A 194 -0.97 0.72 8.40
N GLN A 195 -0.63 0.56 9.68
CA GLN A 195 0.11 -0.61 10.16
C GLN A 195 -0.70 -1.91 10.00
N ALA A 196 -2.00 -1.87 10.28
CA ALA A 196 -2.90 -2.99 10.04
C ALA A 196 -3.06 -3.30 8.54
N LYS A 197 -3.14 -2.27 7.68
CA LYS A 197 -3.23 -2.45 6.21
C LYS A 197 -1.99 -3.10 5.61
N LEU A 198 -0.82 -2.82 6.16
CA LEU A 198 0.44 -3.40 5.70
C LEU A 198 0.67 -4.83 6.24
N ALA A 199 -0.22 -5.34 7.10
CA ALA A 199 -0.08 -6.63 7.78
C ALA A 199 1.27 -6.77 8.52
N LEU A 200 1.82 -5.66 9.01
CA LEU A 200 3.07 -5.68 9.78
C LEU A 200 2.78 -5.93 11.25
N VAL A 201 3.76 -6.51 11.96
CA VAL A 201 3.72 -6.71 13.42
C VAL A 201 3.21 -5.42 14.09
N PRO A 202 2.15 -5.47 14.91
CA PRO A 202 1.54 -6.65 15.57
C PRO A 202 0.34 -7.30 14.84
N PHE A 203 0.00 -6.88 13.61
CA PHE A 203 -1.21 -7.32 12.90
C PHE A 203 -0.94 -8.40 11.83
N ASP A 204 0.12 -9.18 11.98
CA ASP A 204 0.63 -10.20 11.05
C ASP A 204 0.07 -11.63 11.29
N MET A 205 -0.99 -11.76 12.09
CA MET A 205 -1.59 -13.05 12.48
C MET A 205 -1.96 -14.00 11.31
N PRO A 206 -2.30 -13.55 10.09
CA PRO A 206 -2.54 -14.44 8.95
C PRO A 206 -1.26 -15.06 8.36
N GLU A 207 -0.11 -14.39 8.51
CA GLU A 207 1.18 -14.79 7.93
C GLU A 207 2.09 -15.51 8.94
N ALA A 208 1.84 -15.35 10.23
CA ALA A 208 2.55 -16.01 11.34
C ALA A 208 2.11 -17.46 11.60
#